data_AF-A0A7C6NIB4-F1
#
_entry.id   AF-A0A7C6NIB4-F1
#
_cell.length_a   1.000
_cell.length_b   1.000
_cell.length_c   1.000
_cell.angle_alpha   90.00
_cell.angle_beta   90.00
_cell.angle_gamma   90.00
#
_symmetry.space_group_name_H-M   'P 1'
#
loop_
_entity.id
_entity.type
_entity.pdbx_description
1 polymer ?
#
loop_
_entity_poly.entity_id
_entity_poly.type
_entity_poly.pdbx_seq_one_letter_code
_entity_poly.pdbx_strand_id
1 'polypeptide(L)' 'MDQAGASVQEKVVKDNLVSLTGLSPQFNSDLHYDNQEINLNVALRTDPVEQVTYVYAASPVIFTEY' A
#
# COMPACT_ATOMS: atom_id res chain seq x y z
N MET A 1 6.49 -19.96 -2.57
CA MET A 1 5.70 -18.95 -1.83
C MET A 1 5.64 -17.75 -2.74
N ASP A 2 4.54 -17.59 -3.45
CA ASP A 2 4.39 -16.48 -4.38
C ASP A 2 4.02 -15.25 -3.55
N GLN A 3 4.99 -14.37 -3.35
CA GLN A 3 4.73 -13.01 -2.89
C GLN A 3 3.76 -12.33 -3.89
N ALA A 4 3.14 -11.22 -3.51
CA ALA A 4 2.24 -10.48 -4.41
C ALA A 4 2.90 -10.03 -5.74
N GLY A 5 4.21 -10.23 -5.91
CA GLY A 5 4.96 -9.95 -7.15
C GLY A 5 4.95 -8.47 -7.50
N ALA A 6 4.57 -7.61 -6.56
CA ALA A 6 4.38 -6.19 -6.78
C ALA A 6 5.71 -5.46 -6.78
N SER A 7 5.95 -4.68 -7.82
CA SER A 7 7.02 -3.68 -7.81
C SER A 7 6.56 -2.49 -6.95
N VAL A 8 7.41 -2.07 -6.01
CA VAL A 8 7.14 -0.88 -5.19
C VAL A 8 7.44 0.35 -6.04
N GLN A 9 6.42 1.16 -6.28
CA GLN A 9 6.51 2.39 -7.05
C GLN A 9 6.66 3.59 -6.12
N GLU A 10 5.95 3.57 -4.99
CA GLU A 10 6.02 4.61 -3.97
C GLU A 10 6.13 3.99 -2.57
N LYS A 11 6.92 4.64 -1.72
CA LYS A 11 7.05 4.29 -0.31
C LYS A 11 7.00 5.54 0.54
N VAL A 12 6.05 5.56 1.47
CA VAL A 12 5.94 6.59 2.51
C VAL A 12 6.28 5.95 3.86
N VAL A 13 7.20 6.58 4.58
CA VAL A 13 7.51 6.22 5.97
C VAL A 13 7.43 7.48 6.80
N LYS A 14 6.55 7.48 7.81
CA LYS A 14 6.35 8.62 8.71
C LYS A 14 5.97 8.11 10.08
N ASP A 15 6.73 8.49 11.10
CA ASP A 15 6.49 8.17 12.50
C ASP A 15 6.11 6.69 12.74
N ASN A 16 4.82 6.40 12.86
CA ASN A 16 4.22 5.09 13.11
C ASN A 16 3.58 4.43 11.88
N LEU A 17 3.72 5.01 10.68
CA LEU A 17 3.12 4.58 9.42
C LEU A 17 4.19 4.18 8.39
N VAL A 18 3.98 3.04 7.75
CA VAL A 18 4.63 2.64 6.50
C VAL A 18 3.54 2.37 5.47
N SER A 19 3.54 3.09 4.35
CA SER A 19 2.64 2.84 3.22
C SER A 19 3.45 2.54 1.96
N LEU A 20 3.06 1.49 1.25
CA LEU A 20 3.67 1.03 0.02
C LEU A 20 2.62 1.00 -1.07
N THR A 21 2.87 1.71 -2.15
CA THR A 21 2.06 1.65 -3.37
C THR A 21 2.87 0.97 -4.45
N GLY A 22 2.23 0.08 -5.19
CA GLY A 22 2.91 -0.69 -6.20
C GLY A 22 2.02 -1.19 -7.32
N LEU A 23 2.67 -1.83 -8.27
CA LEU A 23 2.06 -2.50 -9.41
C LEU A 23 2.35 -3.99 -9.30
N SER A 24 1.30 -4.77 -9.09
CA SER A 24 1.32 -6.23 -9.15
C SER A 24 0.83 -6.71 -10.51
N PRO A 25 1.50 -7.68 -11.14
CA PRO A 25 1.00 -8.30 -12.36
C PRO A 25 -0.23 -9.19 -12.13
N GLN A 26 -0.65 -9.39 -10.87
CA GLN A 26 -1.75 -10.28 -10.51
C GLN A 26 -3.13 -9.59 -10.54
N PHE A 27 -3.17 -8.27 -10.61
CA PHE A 27 -4.42 -7.50 -10.68
C PHE A 27 -4.52 -6.78 -12.02
N ASN A 28 -5.75 -6.65 -12.52
CA ASN A 28 -6.03 -5.74 -13.62
C ASN A 28 -5.71 -4.32 -13.16
N SER A 29 -5.11 -3.54 -14.05
CA SER A 29 -4.57 -2.24 -13.72
C SER A 29 -5.31 -1.15 -14.47
N ASP A 30 -5.98 -0.30 -13.70
CA ASP A 30 -6.88 0.72 -14.24
C ASP A 30 -6.53 2.14 -13.71
N LEU A 31 -5.52 2.27 -12.84
CA LEU A 31 -5.19 3.53 -12.17
C LEU A 31 -3.79 4.01 -12.54
N HIS A 32 -3.73 5.22 -13.09
CA HIS A 32 -2.49 5.97 -13.31
C HIS A 32 -2.45 7.16 -12.36
N TYR A 33 -1.34 7.29 -11.63
CA TYR A 33 -1.06 8.39 -10.73
C TYR A 33 0.37 8.88 -10.96
N ASP A 34 0.56 10.18 -11.18
CA ASP A 34 1.87 10.80 -11.43
C ASP A 34 2.71 10.08 -12.52
N ASN A 35 2.09 9.76 -13.66
CA ASN A 35 2.67 8.97 -14.77
C ASN A 35 3.14 7.55 -14.38
N GLN A 36 2.75 7.05 -13.21
CA GLN A 36 3.01 5.70 -12.76
C GLN A 36 1.71 4.90 -12.74
N GLU A 37 1.79 3.67 -13.22
CA GLU A 37 0.70 2.71 -13.13
C GLU A 37 0.76 1.99 -11.78
N ILE A 38 -0.35 1.98 -11.05
CA ILE A 38 -0.47 1.42 -9.70
C ILE A 38 -1.76 0.62 -9.57
N ASN A 39 -1.73 -0.48 -8.81
CA ASN A 39 -2.93 -1.30 -8.59
C ASN A 39 -2.97 -2.00 -7.23
N LEU A 40 -2.02 -1.69 -6.35
CA LEU A 40 -1.98 -2.22 -5.00
C LEU A 40 -1.41 -1.17 -4.04
N ASN A 41 -2.10 -0.96 -2.93
CA ASN A 41 -1.57 -0.22 -1.80
C ASN A 41 -1.68 -1.04 -0.52
N VAL A 42 -0.61 -1.03 0.27
CA VAL A 42 -0.52 -1.69 1.57
C VAL A 42 0.02 -0.70 2.58
N ALA A 43 -0.69 -0.49 3.68
CA ALA A 43 -0.27 0.37 4.76
C ALA A 43 -0.22 -0.37 6.09
N LEU A 44 0.81 -0.10 6.88
CA LEU A 44 1.03 -0.60 8.23
C LEU A 44 1.11 0.58 9.17
N ARG A 45 0.23 0.64 10.16
CA ARG A 45 0.21 1.73 11.13
C ARG A 45 0.21 1.18 12.55
N THR A 46 1.22 1.50 13.34
CA THR A 46 1.27 1.12 14.75
C THR A 46 0.52 2.13 15.60
N ASP A 47 -0.34 1.66 16.50
CA ASP A 47 -0.94 2.48 17.54
C ASP A 47 -0.26 2.19 18.88
N PRO A 48 0.54 3.12 19.44
CA PRO A 48 1.27 2.88 20.68
C PRO A 48 0.36 2.86 21.93
N VAL A 49 -0.83 3.47 21.86
CA VAL A 49 -1.79 3.51 22.98
C VAL A 49 -2.50 2.18 23.08
N GLU A 50 -2.98 1.67 21.94
CA GLU A 50 -3.67 0.39 21.87
C GLU A 50 -2.70 -0.81 21.82
N GLN A 51 -1.42 -0.55 21.54
CA GLN A 51 -0.38 -1.57 21.34
C GLN A 51 -0.71 -2.56 20.21
N VAL A 52 -1.34 -2.06 19.14
CA VAL A 52 -1.72 -2.85 17.97
C VAL A 52 -1.05 -2.33 16.70
N THR A 53 -0.98 -3.17 15.68
CA THR A 53 -0.60 -2.76 14.33
C THR A 53 -1.79 -2.97 13.40
N TYR A 54 -2.27 -1.90 12.82
CA TYR A 54 -3.28 -1.93 11.78
C TYR A 54 -2.63 -2.28 10.45
N VAL A 55 -3.23 -3.21 9.73
CA VAL A 55 -2.82 -3.60 8.38
C VAL A 55 -3.96 -3.26 7.44
N TYR A 56 -3.66 -2.41 6.46
CA TYR A 56 -4.57 -2.06 5.39
C TYR A 56 -4.00 -2.57 4.08
N ALA A 57 -4.85 -3.18 3.26
CA ALA A 57 -4.48 -3.64 1.93
C ALA A 57 -5.68 -3.42 1.00
N ALA A 58 -5.46 -2.74 -0.11
CA ALA A 58 -6.49 -2.45 -1.10
C ALA A 58 -5.94 -2.45 -2.51
N SER A 59 -6.83 -2.76 -3.47
CA SER A 59 -6.61 -2.58 -4.90
C SER A 59 -7.75 -1.69 -5.43
N PRO A 60 -7.45 -0.60 -6.18
CA PRO A 60 -6.12 -0.14 -6.57
C PRO A 60 -5.39 0.64 -5.47
N VAL A 61 -6.10 1.41 -4.65
CA VAL A 61 -5.52 2.27 -3.60
C VAL A 61 -6.49 2.42 -2.43
N ILE A 62 -5.98 2.71 -1.23
CA ILE A 62 -6.82 3.05 -0.08
C ILE A 62 -7.20 4.54 -0.17
N PHE A 63 -8.49 4.84 -0.09
CA PHE A 63 -9.03 6.20 -0.17
C PHE A 63 -9.30 6.86 1.19
N THR A 64 -9.07 6.15 2.29
CA THR A 64 -9.30 6.65 3.65
C THR A 64 -8.01 7.18 4.26
N GLU A 65 -8.13 8.12 5.19
CA GLU A 65 -7.00 8.55 6.03
C GLU A 65 -6.62 7.45 7.05
N TYR A 66 -5.38 7.51 7.56
CA TYR A 66 -4.82 6.57 8.55
C TYR A 66 -4.13 7.33 9.69
#